data_AF-Q8MFC8-F1
#
_entry.id   AF-Q8MFC8-F1
#
_cell.length_a   1.000
_cell.length_b   1.000
_cell.length_c   1.000
_cell.angle_alpha   90.00
_cell.angle_beta   90.00
_cell.angle_gamma   90.00
#
_symmetry.space_group_name_H-M   'P 1'
#
loop_
_entity.id
_entity.type
_entity.pdbx_description
1 polymer ?
#
loop_
_entity_poly.entity_id
_entity_poly.type
_entity_poly.pdbx_seq_one_letter_code
_entity_poly.pdbx_strand_id
1 'polypeptide(L)'
;YNSLSIVIFHFSWKMQSDVWGTVTASGVSHITGGNFAQSANTINGWLRDFLWAQSSQVIQSYGSALSAYGLIFLGAHFVWAFSLMFL
;
A
#
# COMPACT_ATOMS: atom_id res chain seq x y z
N TYR A 1 -17.89 0.29 0.59
CA TYR A 1 -16.60 1.00 0.57
C TYR A 1 -15.73 0.56 1.74
N ASN A 2 -16.00 1.01 2.97
CA ASN A 2 -15.12 0.84 4.12
C ASN A 2 -14.65 -0.63 4.39
N SER A 3 -15.58 -1.57 4.58
CA SER A 3 -15.24 -2.96 4.92
C SER A 3 -14.35 -3.64 3.87
N LEU A 4 -14.69 -3.52 2.59
CA LEU A 4 -13.90 -4.13 1.52
C LEU A 4 -12.51 -3.49 1.38
N SER A 5 -12.40 -2.17 1.59
CA SER A 5 -11.10 -1.49 1.58
C SER A 5 -10.15 -2.05 2.65
N ILE A 6 -10.66 -2.33 3.85
CA ILE A 6 -9.85 -2.92 4.92
C ILE A 6 -9.44 -4.37 4.58
N VAL A 7 -10.33 -5.15 3.96
CA VAL A 7 -10.01 -6.53 3.52
C VAL A 7 -8.88 -6.54 2.49
N ILE A 8 -8.92 -5.65 1.49
CA ILE A 8 -7.86 -5.60 0.46
C ILE A 8 -6.54 -5.07 1.04
N PHE A 9 -6.57 -4.13 2.00
CA PHE A 9 -5.37 -3.66 2.70
C PHE A 9 -4.75 -4.76 3.55
N HIS A 10 -5.57 -5.49 4.30
CA HIS A 10 -5.13 -6.65 5.07
C HIS A 10 -4.47 -7.70 4.16
N PHE A 11 -5.13 -8.07 3.06
CA PHE A 11 -4.59 -9.02 2.10
C PHE A 11 -3.24 -8.54 1.54
N SER A 12 -3.18 -7.31 1.02
CA SER A 12 -1.96 -6.76 0.42
C SER A 12 -0.79 -6.78 1.38
N TRP A 13 -0.97 -6.26 2.60
CA TRP A 13 0.11 -6.18 3.56
C TRP A 13 0.53 -7.55 4.07
N LYS A 14 -0.42 -8.43 4.42
CA LYS A 14 -0.12 -9.78 4.91
C LYS A 14 0.66 -10.60 3.88
N MET A 15 0.27 -10.51 2.60
CA MET A 15 0.97 -11.21 1.53
C MET A 15 2.39 -10.69 1.34
N GLN A 16 2.60 -9.37 1.31
CA GLN A 16 3.96 -8.81 1.14
C GLN A 16 4.88 -9.02 2.35
N SER A 17 4.30 -9.09 3.55
CA SER A 17 5.08 -9.20 4.79
C SER A 17 5.51 -10.62 5.11
N ASP A 18 4.62 -11.59 4.92
CA ASP A 18 4.80 -12.94 5.47
C ASP A 18 4.69 -14.06 4.41
N VAL A 19 4.42 -13.74 3.15
CA VAL A 19 4.21 -14.76 2.09
C VAL A 19 5.12 -14.54 0.89
N TRP A 20 4.98 -13.41 0.21
CA TRP A 20 5.76 -13.06 -0.97
C TRP A 20 7.16 -12.60 -0.60
N GLY A 21 8.13 -12.95 -1.44
CA GLY A 21 9.54 -12.70 -1.21
C GLY A 21 10.42 -13.46 -2.18
N THR A 22 11.73 -13.32 -2.03
CA THR A 22 12.73 -14.04 -2.83
C THR A 22 13.35 -15.14 -1.98
N VAL A 23 13.45 -16.35 -2.54
CA VAL A 23 14.14 -17.47 -1.88
C VAL A 23 15.65 -17.30 -2.05
N THR A 24 16.37 -17.39 -0.94
CA THR A 24 17.84 -17.34 -0.87
C THR A 24 18.37 -18.64 -0.25
N ALA A 25 19.69 -18.82 -0.24
CA ALA A 25 20.31 -19.97 0.41
C ALA A 25 20.05 -20.06 1.93
N SER A 26 19.67 -18.95 2.57
CA SER A 26 19.39 -18.86 4.01
C SER A 26 17.89 -18.84 4.37
N GLY A 27 17.00 -18.95 3.38
CA GLY A 27 15.54 -18.96 3.60
C GLY A 27 14.80 -18.02 2.65
N VAL A 28 13.66 -17.47 3.10
CA VAL A 28 12.86 -16.52 2.32
C VAL A 28 13.11 -15.10 2.82
N SER A 29 13.45 -14.18 1.91
CA SER A 29 13.51 -12.75 2.18
C SER A 29 12.20 -12.09 1.70
N HIS A 30 11.30 -11.81 2.66
CA HIS A 30 10.00 -11.19 2.37
C HIS A 30 10.12 -9.73 1.94
N ILE A 31 9.17 -9.26 1.13
CA ILE A 31 9.17 -7.90 0.54
C ILE A 31 9.26 -6.82 1.63
N THR A 32 8.51 -6.98 2.74
CA THR A 32 8.53 -6.04 3.87
C THR A 32 9.12 -6.62 5.15
N GLY A 33 9.83 -7.74 5.06
CA GLY A 33 10.61 -8.31 6.16
C GLY A 33 9.81 -8.69 7.42
N GLY A 34 8.59 -9.22 7.29
CA GLY A 34 7.81 -9.70 8.43
C GLY A 34 7.30 -8.60 9.39
N ASN A 35 7.23 -7.35 8.94
CA ASN A 35 6.79 -6.23 9.77
C ASN A 35 5.30 -6.25 10.20
N PHE A 36 4.46 -7.12 9.62
CA PHE A 36 3.02 -7.16 9.90
C PHE A 36 2.71 -7.48 11.37
N ALA A 37 3.43 -8.43 11.98
CA ALA A 37 3.13 -8.92 13.33
C ALA A 37 3.23 -7.86 14.42
N GLN A 38 4.15 -6.90 14.29
CA GLN A 38 4.34 -5.82 15.27
C GLN A 38 3.58 -4.55 14.88
N SER A 39 3.52 -4.23 13.59
CA SER A 39 2.97 -2.95 13.13
C SER A 39 1.45 -2.97 12.96
N ALA A 40 0.85 -4.07 12.52
CA ALA A 40 -0.58 -4.12 12.19
C ALA A 40 -1.51 -4.02 13.41
N ASN A 41 -0.97 -4.14 14.62
CA ASN A 41 -1.73 -4.00 15.87
C ASN A 41 -2.07 -2.53 16.22
N THR A 42 -1.50 -1.57 15.51
CA THR A 42 -1.70 -0.14 15.77
C THR A 42 -2.12 0.60 14.50
N ILE A 43 -3.04 1.56 14.62
CA ILE A 43 -3.44 2.43 13.48
C ILE A 43 -2.22 3.17 12.91
N ASN A 44 -1.29 3.58 13.77
CA ASN A 44 -0.06 4.23 13.33
C ASN A 44 0.83 3.31 12.47
N GLY A 45 0.87 2.00 12.76
CA GLY A 45 1.56 1.04 11.92
C GLY A 45 0.94 0.91 10.53
N TRP A 46 -0.40 0.91 10.43
CA TRP A 46 -1.10 0.96 9.13
C TRP A 46 -0.79 2.23 8.34
N LEU A 47 -0.67 3.38 9.00
CA LEU A 47 -0.29 4.62 8.35
C LEU A 47 1.18 4.61 7.90
N ARG A 48 2.10 4.30 8.81
CA ARG A 48 3.55 4.43 8.60
C ARG A 48 4.12 3.31 7.72
N ASP A 49 3.88 2.06 8.09
CA ASP A 49 4.59 0.91 7.50
C ASP A 49 3.86 0.32 6.30
N PHE A 50 2.58 0.65 6.13
CA PHE A 50 1.78 0.24 4.98
C PHE A 50 1.50 1.42 4.04
N LEU A 51 0.60 2.35 4.41
CA LEU A 51 0.15 3.41 3.49
C LEU A 51 1.30 4.33 3.06
N TRP A 52 2.07 4.86 4.02
CA TRP A 52 3.16 5.78 3.73
C TRP A 52 4.29 5.07 2.99
N ALA A 53 4.84 3.98 3.55
CA ALA A 53 5.96 3.27 2.95
C ALA A 53 5.67 2.73 1.54
N GLN A 54 4.50 2.11 1.32
CA GLN A 54 4.15 1.50 0.02
C GLN A 54 3.54 2.49 -0.98
N SER A 55 3.29 3.75 -0.59
CA SER A 55 2.92 4.79 -1.55
C SER A 55 4.13 5.35 -2.32
N SER A 56 5.36 5.06 -1.89
CA SER A 56 6.59 5.57 -2.50
C SER A 56 6.67 5.31 -4.00
N GLN A 57 6.26 4.11 -4.46
CA GLN A 57 6.29 3.73 -5.87
C GLN A 57 5.32 4.58 -6.71
N VAL A 58 4.11 4.86 -6.21
CA VAL A 58 3.11 5.60 -6.99
C VAL A 58 3.47 7.09 -7.08
N ILE A 59 3.99 7.69 -6.01
CA ILE A 59 4.34 9.12 -5.98
C ILE A 59 5.67 9.43 -6.67
N GLN A 60 6.58 8.46 -6.79
CA GLN A 60 7.86 8.60 -7.50
C GLN A 60 7.81 8.08 -8.95
N SER A 61 6.62 7.77 -9.47
CA SER A 61 6.47 7.14 -10.79
C SER A 61 6.64 8.09 -11.99
N TYR A 62 6.78 9.39 -11.76
CA TYR A 62 6.86 10.41 -12.82
C TYR A 62 8.14 10.24 -13.64
N GLY A 63 8.03 10.34 -14.97
CA GLY A 63 9.15 10.08 -15.88
C GLY A 63 9.46 8.60 -16.12
N SER A 64 8.62 7.68 -15.62
CA SER A 64 8.73 6.23 -15.87
C SER A 64 7.53 5.68 -16.67
N ALA A 65 7.61 4.42 -17.09
CA ALA A 65 6.48 3.70 -17.69
C ALA A 65 5.27 3.55 -16.74
N LEU A 66 5.46 3.75 -15.44
CA LEU A 66 4.40 3.68 -14.43
C LEU A 66 3.74 5.05 -14.14
N SER A 67 4.16 6.13 -14.82
CA SER A 67 3.66 7.48 -14.57
C SER A 67 2.14 7.63 -14.70
N ALA A 68 1.49 6.84 -15.56
CA ALA A 68 0.03 6.80 -15.68
C ALA A 68 -0.67 6.43 -14.36
N TYR A 69 -0.08 5.54 -13.54
CA TYR A 69 -0.61 5.20 -12.22
C TYR A 69 -0.55 6.39 -11.25
N GLY A 70 0.52 7.19 -11.31
CA GLY A 70 0.64 8.43 -10.52
C GLY A 70 -0.41 9.48 -10.92
N LEU A 71 -0.68 9.63 -12.22
CA LEU A 71 -1.72 10.54 -12.71
C LEU A 71 -3.12 10.10 -12.28
N ILE A 72 -3.44 8.81 -12.41
CA ILE A 72 -4.73 8.26 -11.95
C ILE A 72 -4.87 8.39 -10.43
N PHE A 73 -3.79 8.19 -9.67
CA PHE A 73 -3.80 8.36 -8.22
C PHE A 73 -4.25 9.77 -7.83
N LEU A 74 -3.67 10.82 -8.42
CA LEU A 74 -4.11 12.20 -8.17
C LEU A 74 -5.53 12.49 -8.68
N GLY A 75 -5.87 11.99 -9.87
CA GLY A 75 -7.21 12.15 -10.43
C GLY A 75 -8.30 11.54 -9.54
N ALA A 76 -8.05 10.36 -8.97
CA ALA A 76 -8.97 9.70 -8.03
C ALA A 76 -9.13 10.50 -6.73
N HIS A 77 -8.04 11.07 -6.18
CA HIS A 77 -8.13 11.95 -5.00
C HIS A 77 -8.97 13.21 -5.29
N PHE A 78 -8.78 13.80 -6.47
CA PHE A 78 -9.58 14.95 -6.91
C PHE A 78 -11.07 14.62 -6.99
N VAL A 79 -11.44 13.52 -7.68
CA VAL A 79 -12.84 13.10 -7.83
C VAL A 79 -13.47 12.74 -6.48
N TRP A 80 -12.72 12.08 -5.60
CA TRP A 80 -13.18 11.79 -4.24
C TRP A 80 -13.51 13.08 -3.48
N ALA A 81 -12.60 14.06 -3.47
CA ALA A 81 -12.84 15.34 -2.79
C ALA A 81 -14.00 16.12 -3.44
N PHE A 82 -14.09 16.12 -4.77
CA PHE A 82 -15.17 16.75 -5.51
C PHE A 82 -16.54 16.14 -5.16
N SER A 83 -16.62 14.82 -4.95
CA SER A 83 -17.88 14.16 -4.56
C SER A 83 -18.43 14.69 -3.23
N LEU A 84 -17.57 15.16 -2.32
CA LEU A 84 -17.98 15.73 -1.04
C LEU A 84 -18.76 17.05 -1.19
N MET A 85 -18.69 17.72 -2.34
CA MET A 85 -19.52 18.92 -2.60
C MET A 85 -21.01 18.58 -2.76
N PHE A 86 -21.34 17.32 -3.04
CA PHE A 86 -22.70 16.84 -3.32
C PHE A 86 -23.27 15.94 -2.22
N LEU A 87 -22.46 15.58 -1.22
CA LEU A 87 -22.85 14.77 -0.05
C LEU A 87 -23.22 15.67 1.12
#